data_AF-A0AA39KJC2-F1
#
_entry.id   AF-A0AA39KJC2-F1
#
_cell.length_a   1.000
_cell.length_b   1.000
_cell.length_c   1.000
_cell.angle_alpha   90.00
_cell.angle_beta   90.00
_cell.angle_gamma   90.00
#
_symmetry.space_group_name_H-M   'P 1'
#
loop_
_entity.id
_entity.type
_entity.pdbx_description
1 polymer ?
#
loop_
_entity_poly.entity_id
_entity_poly.type
_entity_poly.pdbx_seq_one_letter_code
_entity_poly.pdbx_strand_id
1 'polypeptide(L)'
;MERNEIRCTTSVAFTIVILIVFHIQDNEARMTMAQVQNAMKPVYKNCVAKSGVSKEMVAKTHEGEFPPDPKLQCYYACIFRMMKILDSNDKLDINVALKQIDLMLPEPRVIPTKEVSQSCYDKITSTDPCESSWQWTKCCYETNPSKMTIAQIRNMLKPVSNTCIQKTGVSKDLIAKTHDGEFSPDPTLQCYFSCIFKMMKVISKDDKIDITMIMKQMDIMVQDDIAGPIKETCQSCYDKITSSEICVASWELVKCFYETDPSASALLHIAIKQQQKKKTNLQVRMKNATLLISIGIFYVFLITSSAGKECPLRAALEKSIDACKDKLSEANANLLKDDEFADNEEIRCFRACVMNYAGIMENKDINIEKISEMIKDNIEGVSIDEVMEVLKMCKAQAEEGLTECDAAGLFANCFKDVSKDGEEKA
;
A
#
# COMPACT_ATOMS: atom_id res chain seq x y z
N MET A 1 45.32 -5.80 -45.96
CA MET A 1 44.59 -6.16 -44.72
C MET A 1 43.40 -5.21 -44.55
N GLU A 2 42.44 -5.20 -45.48
CA GLU A 2 41.29 -4.26 -45.44
C GLU A 2 39.93 -4.95 -45.63
N ARG A 3 39.90 -6.28 -45.76
CA ARG A 3 38.66 -7.04 -46.02
C ARG A 3 37.97 -7.55 -44.74
N ASN A 4 38.59 -7.38 -43.57
CA ASN A 4 38.09 -7.90 -42.29
C ASN A 4 37.39 -6.85 -41.41
N GLU A 5 37.59 -5.54 -41.61
CA GLU A 5 36.92 -4.52 -40.77
C GLU A 5 35.47 -4.23 -41.19
N ILE A 6 35.15 -4.33 -42.49
CA ILE A 6 33.81 -4.04 -43.02
C ILE A 6 32.78 -5.14 -42.66
N ARG A 7 33.26 -6.36 -42.40
CA ARG A 7 32.41 -7.52 -42.05
C ARG A 7 31.98 -7.52 -40.58
N CYS A 8 32.73 -6.86 -39.70
CA CYS A 8 32.43 -6.82 -38.26
C CYS A 8 31.41 -5.71 -37.95
N THR A 9 31.52 -4.55 -38.60
CA THR A 9 30.60 -3.41 -38.39
C THR A 9 29.18 -3.69 -38.89
N THR A 10 29.02 -4.41 -39.99
CA THR A 10 27.69 -4.78 -40.53
C THR A 10 27.00 -5.87 -39.71
N SER A 11 27.76 -6.82 -39.15
CA SER A 11 27.23 -7.90 -38.29
C SER A 11 26.83 -7.43 -36.90
N VAL A 12 27.58 -6.47 -36.32
CA VAL A 12 27.31 -5.89 -35.00
C VAL A 12 26.12 -4.93 -35.05
N ALA A 13 25.99 -4.12 -36.11
CA ALA A 13 24.83 -3.25 -36.27
C ALA A 13 23.52 -4.05 -36.43
N PHE A 14 23.54 -5.16 -37.15
CA PHE A 14 22.35 -6.01 -37.36
C PHE A 14 21.94 -6.75 -36.08
N THR A 15 22.90 -7.20 -35.26
CA THR A 15 22.60 -7.81 -33.95
C THR A 15 22.13 -6.79 -32.92
N ILE A 16 22.66 -5.57 -32.91
CA ILE A 16 22.19 -4.49 -32.03
C ILE A 16 20.76 -4.06 -32.39
N VAL A 17 20.43 -3.92 -33.68
CA VAL A 17 19.06 -3.58 -34.11
C VAL A 17 18.09 -4.72 -33.80
N ILE A 18 18.51 -5.98 -33.96
CA ILE A 18 17.70 -7.15 -33.58
C ILE A 18 17.51 -7.23 -32.06
N LEU A 19 18.52 -6.92 -31.25
CA LEU A 19 18.39 -6.85 -29.79
C LEU A 19 17.52 -5.68 -29.33
N ILE A 20 17.57 -4.54 -30.01
CA ILE A 20 16.68 -3.40 -29.76
C ILE A 20 15.23 -3.77 -30.14
N VAL A 21 15.01 -4.46 -31.26
CA VAL A 21 13.67 -4.91 -31.68
C VAL A 21 13.14 -6.03 -30.78
N PHE A 22 13.98 -6.96 -30.31
CA PHE A 22 13.61 -7.98 -29.32
C PHE A 22 13.45 -7.43 -27.89
N HIS A 23 14.06 -6.29 -27.55
CA HIS A 23 13.77 -5.53 -26.32
C HIS A 23 12.55 -4.61 -26.44
N ILE A 24 11.98 -4.44 -27.64
CA ILE A 24 10.73 -3.69 -27.85
C ILE A 24 9.51 -4.64 -27.89
N GLN A 25 9.72 -5.96 -27.86
CA GLN A 25 8.61 -6.92 -27.76
C GLN A 25 8.27 -7.20 -26.29
N ASP A 26 7.05 -6.79 -25.92
CA ASP A 26 6.32 -7.01 -24.67
C ASP A 26 6.73 -6.17 -23.45
N ASN A 27 6.84 -4.85 -23.62
CA ASN A 27 6.41 -3.94 -22.56
C ASN A 27 4.88 -3.85 -22.61
N GLU A 28 4.19 -4.80 -21.98
CA GLU A 28 2.81 -4.55 -21.61
C GLU A 28 2.77 -3.34 -20.65
N ALA A 29 2.44 -2.17 -21.20
CA ALA A 29 2.30 -0.92 -20.47
C ALA A 29 1.03 -0.91 -19.59
N ARG A 30 0.79 -1.98 -18.81
CA ARG A 30 -0.36 -2.08 -17.91
C ARG A 30 0.01 -1.72 -16.50
N MET A 31 -0.87 -0.99 -15.85
CA MET A 31 -0.64 -0.49 -14.49
C MET A 31 -0.98 -1.57 -13.46
N THR A 32 -0.20 -1.66 -12.40
CA THR A 32 -0.56 -2.38 -11.16
C THR A 32 -1.78 -1.72 -10.49
N MET A 33 -2.48 -2.45 -9.63
CA MET A 33 -3.61 -1.86 -8.88
C MET A 33 -3.21 -0.70 -7.97
N ALA A 34 -2.01 -0.73 -7.41
CA ALA A 34 -1.48 0.40 -6.65
C ALA A 34 -1.28 1.63 -7.56
N GLN A 35 -0.76 1.44 -8.77
CA GLN A 35 -0.59 2.52 -9.74
C GLN A 35 -1.94 3.11 -10.19
N VAL A 36 -2.94 2.27 -10.48
CA VAL A 36 -4.30 2.74 -10.83
C VAL A 36 -4.92 3.57 -9.71
N GLN A 37 -4.84 3.08 -8.47
CA GLN A 37 -5.37 3.80 -7.31
C GLN A 37 -4.68 5.16 -7.12
N ASN A 38 -3.36 5.21 -7.29
CA ASN A 38 -2.61 6.45 -7.21
C ASN A 38 -2.99 7.44 -8.32
N ALA A 39 -3.13 6.97 -9.56
CA ALA A 39 -3.57 7.78 -10.70
C ALA A 39 -4.99 8.34 -10.53
N MET A 40 -5.87 7.65 -9.79
CA MET A 40 -7.23 8.11 -9.52
C MET A 40 -7.35 9.07 -8.31
N LYS A 41 -6.32 9.22 -7.47
CA LYS A 41 -6.38 10.14 -6.30
C LYS A 41 -6.66 11.60 -6.70
N PRO A 42 -6.02 12.18 -7.75
CA PRO A 42 -6.33 13.54 -8.20
C PRO A 42 -7.77 13.66 -8.73
N VAL A 43 -8.23 12.66 -9.48
CA VAL A 43 -9.60 12.58 -10.02
C VAL A 43 -10.60 12.59 -8.86
N TYR A 44 -10.40 11.72 -7.87
CA TYR A 44 -11.20 11.65 -6.64
C TYR A 44 -11.28 13.02 -5.94
N LYS A 45 -10.13 13.64 -5.66
CA LYS A 45 -10.07 14.94 -4.95
C LYS A 45 -10.83 16.03 -5.71
N ASN A 46 -10.60 16.12 -7.02
CA ASN A 46 -11.24 17.11 -7.87
C ASN A 46 -12.75 16.90 -7.92
N CYS A 47 -13.21 15.66 -8.10
CA CYS A 47 -14.63 15.37 -8.21
C CYS A 47 -15.39 15.48 -6.89
N VAL A 48 -14.77 15.18 -5.75
CA VAL A 48 -15.35 15.51 -4.43
C VAL A 48 -15.55 17.02 -4.30
N ALA A 49 -14.55 17.82 -4.65
CA ALA A 49 -14.63 19.28 -4.58
C ALA A 49 -15.70 19.85 -5.54
N LYS A 50 -15.75 19.36 -6.79
CA LYS A 50 -16.70 19.85 -7.81
C LYS A 50 -18.14 19.45 -7.57
N SER A 51 -18.39 18.24 -7.08
CA SER A 51 -19.76 17.76 -6.84
C SER A 51 -20.32 18.20 -5.47
N GLY A 52 -19.43 18.54 -4.52
CA GLY A 52 -19.82 18.84 -3.15
C GLY A 52 -20.32 17.62 -2.36
N VAL A 53 -20.12 16.41 -2.87
CA VAL A 53 -20.46 15.15 -2.18
C VAL A 53 -19.62 15.02 -0.90
N SER A 54 -20.19 14.46 0.16
CA SER A 54 -19.41 14.18 1.36
C SER A 54 -18.48 12.99 1.13
N LYS A 55 -17.27 13.04 1.72
CA LYS A 55 -16.31 11.92 1.64
C LYS A 55 -16.89 10.63 2.24
N GLU A 56 -17.70 10.76 3.29
CA GLU A 56 -18.41 9.65 3.92
C GLU A 56 -19.38 8.99 2.94
N MET A 57 -20.14 9.78 2.19
CA MET A 57 -21.10 9.27 1.20
C MET A 57 -20.40 8.56 0.04
N VAL A 58 -19.25 9.07 -0.42
CA VAL A 58 -18.43 8.35 -1.40
C VAL A 58 -17.85 7.06 -0.81
N ALA A 59 -17.45 7.06 0.45
CA ALA A 59 -16.91 5.86 1.08
C ALA A 59 -17.98 4.76 1.25
N LYS A 60 -19.25 5.12 1.52
CA LYS A 60 -20.39 4.20 1.56
C LYS A 60 -20.57 3.41 0.26
N THR A 61 -20.23 3.98 -0.90
CA THR A 61 -20.34 3.25 -2.17
C THR A 61 -19.30 2.12 -2.30
N HIS A 62 -18.15 2.23 -1.65
CA HIS A 62 -17.19 1.13 -1.55
C HIS A 62 -17.72 -0.01 -0.67
N GLU A 63 -18.64 0.30 0.24
CA GLU A 63 -19.34 -0.64 1.12
C GLU A 63 -20.62 -1.22 0.49
N GLY A 64 -20.94 -0.80 -0.74
CA GLY A 64 -22.10 -1.27 -1.50
C GLY A 64 -23.37 -0.45 -1.28
N GLU A 65 -23.28 0.64 -0.52
CA GLU A 65 -24.38 1.58 -0.33
C GLU A 65 -24.30 2.70 -1.36
N PHE A 66 -25.22 2.65 -2.33
CA PHE A 66 -25.38 3.68 -3.36
C PHE A 66 -26.68 4.46 -3.09
N PRO A 67 -26.68 5.48 -2.22
CA PRO A 67 -27.85 6.35 -2.07
C PRO A 67 -28.09 7.13 -3.37
N PRO A 68 -29.35 7.36 -3.78
CA PRO A 68 -29.69 8.16 -4.95
C PRO A 68 -29.57 9.66 -4.64
N ASP A 69 -28.41 10.09 -4.14
CA ASP A 69 -28.13 11.49 -3.80
C ASP A 69 -27.60 12.25 -5.03
N PRO A 70 -28.15 13.42 -5.38
CA PRO A 70 -27.74 14.17 -6.57
C PRO A 70 -26.24 14.55 -6.60
N LYS A 71 -25.62 14.80 -5.44
CA LYS A 71 -24.18 15.12 -5.38
C LYS A 71 -23.35 13.88 -5.63
N LEU A 72 -23.75 12.73 -5.07
CA LEU A 72 -23.10 11.46 -5.38
C LEU A 72 -23.24 11.07 -6.85
N GLN A 73 -24.41 11.33 -7.44
CA GLN A 73 -24.63 11.10 -8.86
C GLN A 73 -23.68 11.95 -9.73
N CYS A 74 -23.62 13.25 -9.47
CA CYS A 74 -22.75 14.15 -10.21
C CYS A 74 -21.25 13.95 -9.91
N TYR A 75 -20.91 13.35 -8.76
CA TYR A 75 -19.54 12.90 -8.49
C TYR A 75 -19.07 11.86 -9.52
N TYR A 76 -19.90 10.86 -9.85
CA TYR A 76 -19.56 9.86 -10.86
C TYR A 76 -19.52 10.45 -12.28
N ALA A 77 -20.45 11.34 -12.61
CA ALA A 77 -20.38 12.07 -13.89
C ALA A 77 -19.11 12.90 -14.01
N CYS A 78 -18.65 13.54 -12.93
CA CYS A 78 -17.37 14.24 -12.92
C CYS A 78 -16.19 13.30 -13.25
N ILE A 79 -16.15 12.11 -12.64
CA ILE A 79 -15.11 11.11 -12.91
C ILE A 79 -15.15 10.72 -14.39
N PHE A 80 -16.33 10.41 -14.92
CA PHE A 80 -16.48 10.00 -16.31
C PHE A 80 -16.10 11.11 -17.30
N ARG A 81 -16.35 12.39 -17.00
CA ARG A 81 -15.85 13.50 -17.82
C ARG A 81 -14.33 13.60 -17.79
N MET A 82 -13.71 13.41 -16.62
CA MET A 82 -12.25 13.43 -16.50
C MET A 82 -11.60 12.27 -17.27
N MET A 83 -12.24 11.09 -17.26
CA MET A 83 -11.79 9.91 -18.00
C MET A 83 -12.22 9.90 -19.48
N LYS A 84 -12.93 10.96 -19.92
CA LYS A 84 -13.50 11.08 -21.28
C LYS A 84 -14.54 10.01 -21.64
N ILE A 85 -15.04 9.29 -20.65
CA ILE A 85 -16.14 8.32 -20.79
C ILE A 85 -17.47 9.05 -20.99
N LEU A 86 -17.64 10.20 -20.32
CA LEU A 86 -18.73 11.13 -20.59
C LEU A 86 -18.17 12.25 -21.48
N ASP A 87 -18.72 12.39 -22.68
CA ASP A 87 -18.26 13.37 -23.67
C ASP A 87 -18.74 14.80 -23.36
N SER A 88 -18.41 15.77 -24.22
CA SER A 88 -18.83 17.16 -24.05
C SER A 88 -20.33 17.40 -24.28
N ASN A 89 -21.03 16.41 -24.86
CA ASN A 89 -22.49 16.43 -25.06
C ASN A 89 -23.21 15.65 -23.95
N ASP A 90 -22.51 15.35 -22.85
CA ASP A 90 -23.06 14.60 -21.72
C ASP A 90 -23.55 13.20 -22.09
N LYS A 91 -22.94 12.59 -23.12
CA LYS A 91 -23.24 11.21 -23.54
C LYS A 91 -22.14 10.25 -23.10
N LEU A 92 -22.56 9.12 -22.53
CA LEU A 92 -21.65 8.03 -22.16
C LEU A 92 -21.18 7.28 -23.41
N ASP A 93 -19.89 7.03 -23.50
CA ASP A 93 -19.26 6.23 -24.56
C ASP A 93 -18.62 4.98 -23.96
N ILE A 94 -19.32 3.84 -24.14
CA ILE A 94 -18.83 2.53 -23.73
C ILE A 94 -17.50 2.18 -24.39
N ASN A 95 -17.25 2.55 -25.65
CA ASN A 95 -15.99 2.21 -26.32
C ASN A 95 -14.80 2.94 -25.67
N VAL A 96 -15.00 4.16 -25.19
CA VAL A 96 -13.97 4.88 -24.43
C VAL A 96 -13.75 4.21 -23.08
N ALA A 97 -14.82 3.81 -22.37
CA ALA A 97 -14.67 3.08 -21.11
C ALA A 97 -13.90 1.77 -21.28
N LEU A 98 -14.20 0.98 -22.32
CA LEU A 98 -13.49 -0.26 -22.63
C LEU A 98 -12.00 -0.02 -22.92
N LYS A 99 -11.66 1.07 -23.63
CA LYS A 99 -10.25 1.48 -23.85
C LYS A 99 -9.56 1.93 -22.57
N GLN A 100 -10.25 2.68 -21.70
CA GLN A 100 -9.69 3.06 -20.39
C GLN A 100 -9.41 1.82 -19.53
N ILE A 101 -10.28 0.81 -19.62
CA ILE A 101 -10.06 -0.49 -18.96
C ILE A 101 -8.80 -1.17 -19.49
N ASP A 102 -8.59 -1.21 -20.81
CA ASP A 102 -7.35 -1.77 -21.41
C ASP A 102 -6.08 -1.08 -20.94
N LEU A 103 -6.12 0.25 -20.87
CA LEU A 103 -4.96 1.08 -20.53
C LEU A 103 -4.63 1.04 -19.04
N MET A 104 -5.66 1.01 -18.19
CA MET A 104 -5.48 1.20 -16.76
C MET A 104 -5.42 -0.12 -16.01
N LEU A 105 -6.20 -1.14 -16.38
CA LEU A 105 -6.29 -2.34 -15.55
C LEU A 105 -5.21 -3.39 -15.90
N PRO A 106 -4.70 -4.13 -14.89
CA PRO A 106 -3.90 -5.32 -15.09
C PRO A 106 -4.65 -6.35 -15.94
N GLU A 107 -3.90 -7.11 -16.73
CA GLU A 107 -4.44 -8.04 -17.72
C GLU A 107 -5.52 -9.01 -17.18
N PRO A 108 -5.37 -9.64 -15.99
CA PRO A 108 -6.38 -10.56 -15.45
C PRO A 108 -7.74 -9.88 -15.18
N ARG A 109 -7.78 -8.55 -15.06
CA ARG A 109 -8.98 -7.78 -14.74
C ARG A 109 -9.64 -7.15 -15.96
N VAL A 110 -8.95 -7.08 -17.09
CA VAL A 110 -9.44 -6.40 -18.29
C VAL A 110 -10.70 -7.06 -18.83
N ILE A 111 -10.64 -8.36 -19.17
CA ILE A 111 -11.77 -9.07 -19.80
C ILE A 111 -13.01 -9.08 -18.89
N PRO A 112 -12.92 -9.49 -17.60
CA PRO A 112 -14.10 -9.50 -16.73
C PRO A 112 -14.69 -8.10 -16.52
N THR A 113 -13.85 -7.06 -16.39
CA THR A 113 -14.34 -5.69 -16.18
C THR A 113 -15.03 -5.14 -17.43
N LYS A 114 -14.54 -5.49 -18.63
CA LYS A 114 -15.18 -5.12 -19.89
C LYS A 114 -16.56 -5.76 -20.05
N GLU A 115 -16.69 -7.05 -19.76
CA GLU A 115 -17.97 -7.78 -19.84
C GLU A 115 -19.03 -7.15 -18.92
N VAL A 116 -18.64 -6.84 -17.67
CA VAL A 116 -19.50 -6.15 -16.71
C VAL A 116 -19.90 -4.77 -17.22
N SER A 117 -18.91 -3.98 -17.63
CA SER A 117 -19.12 -2.62 -18.08
C SER A 117 -20.10 -2.58 -19.24
N GLN A 118 -19.98 -3.50 -20.18
CA GLN A 118 -20.91 -3.66 -21.30
C GLN A 118 -22.31 -4.07 -20.82
N SER A 119 -22.42 -5.12 -20.01
CA SER A 119 -23.71 -5.63 -19.52
C SER A 119 -24.49 -4.60 -18.69
N CYS A 120 -23.78 -3.69 -18.03
CA CYS A 120 -24.36 -2.63 -17.22
C CYS A 120 -24.66 -1.37 -18.01
N TYR A 121 -23.90 -1.09 -19.06
CA TYR A 121 -24.18 0.00 -19.99
C TYR A 121 -25.55 -0.20 -20.66
N ASP A 122 -25.86 -1.43 -21.06
CA ASP A 122 -27.14 -1.77 -21.70
C ASP A 122 -28.36 -1.65 -20.76
N LYS A 123 -28.13 -1.52 -19.44
CA LYS A 123 -29.18 -1.37 -18.41
C LYS A 123 -29.43 0.08 -18.00
N ILE A 124 -28.65 1.04 -18.50
CA ILE A 124 -28.83 2.46 -18.18
C ILE A 124 -30.16 2.94 -18.77
N THR A 125 -30.97 3.59 -17.94
CA THR A 125 -32.30 4.08 -18.33
C THR A 125 -32.40 5.60 -18.33
N SER A 126 -31.59 6.27 -17.51
CA SER A 126 -31.59 7.74 -17.43
C SER A 126 -30.78 8.36 -18.57
N THR A 127 -31.26 9.50 -19.07
CA THR A 127 -30.52 10.37 -20.00
C THR A 127 -29.81 11.51 -19.28
N ASP A 128 -30.07 11.72 -17.99
CA ASP A 128 -29.33 12.69 -17.19
C ASP A 128 -27.90 12.18 -16.96
N PRO A 129 -26.85 13.00 -17.21
CA PRO A 129 -25.47 12.56 -17.09
C PRO A 129 -25.08 12.14 -15.67
N CYS A 130 -25.62 12.80 -14.64
CA CYS A 130 -25.32 12.46 -13.25
C CYS A 130 -25.96 11.12 -12.87
N GLU A 131 -27.25 10.98 -13.13
CA GLU A 131 -27.99 9.77 -12.81
C GLU A 131 -27.50 8.57 -13.64
N SER A 132 -27.30 8.72 -14.95
CA SER A 132 -26.80 7.64 -15.81
C SER A 132 -25.40 7.15 -15.39
N SER A 133 -24.49 8.07 -15.05
CA SER A 133 -23.15 7.72 -14.56
C SER A 133 -23.22 6.93 -13.25
N TRP A 134 -24.15 7.29 -12.37
CA TRP A 134 -24.40 6.59 -11.12
C TRP A 134 -25.07 5.24 -11.32
N GLN A 135 -26.09 5.13 -12.18
CA GLN A 135 -26.76 3.88 -12.52
C GLN A 135 -25.74 2.87 -13.06
N TRP A 136 -24.88 3.33 -13.97
CA TRP A 136 -23.82 2.50 -14.54
C TRP A 136 -22.84 2.03 -13.46
N THR A 137 -22.32 2.95 -12.64
CA THR A 137 -21.34 2.61 -11.61
C THR A 137 -21.92 1.65 -10.56
N LYS A 138 -23.15 1.91 -10.11
CA LYS A 138 -23.88 1.03 -9.19
C LYS A 138 -24.05 -0.36 -9.79
N CYS A 139 -24.50 -0.46 -11.05
CA CYS A 139 -24.64 -1.74 -11.72
C CYS A 139 -23.30 -2.47 -11.82
N CYS A 140 -22.21 -1.79 -12.21
CA CYS A 140 -20.89 -2.41 -12.31
C CYS A 140 -20.40 -2.94 -10.96
N TYR A 141 -20.72 -2.23 -9.86
CA TYR A 141 -20.45 -2.71 -8.51
C TYR A 141 -21.26 -3.97 -8.17
N GLU A 142 -22.57 -3.96 -8.44
CA GLU A 142 -23.49 -5.05 -8.12
C GLU A 142 -23.29 -6.30 -9.02
N THR A 143 -22.85 -6.10 -10.26
CA THR A 143 -22.71 -7.14 -11.29
C THR A 143 -21.31 -7.77 -11.29
N ASN A 144 -20.39 -7.35 -10.41
CA ASN A 144 -19.03 -7.87 -10.36
C ASN A 144 -19.01 -9.42 -10.32
N PRO A 145 -18.60 -10.12 -11.39
CA PRO A 145 -19.20 -11.38 -11.77
C PRO A 145 -18.43 -12.61 -11.28
N SER A 146 -17.37 -12.46 -10.49
CA SER A 146 -16.57 -13.62 -10.11
C SER A 146 -16.55 -13.93 -8.63
N LYS A 147 -16.47 -12.97 -7.70
CA LYS A 147 -16.15 -13.28 -6.28
C LYS A 147 -16.74 -12.25 -5.32
N MET A 148 -17.21 -12.71 -4.16
CA MET A 148 -17.92 -11.87 -3.20
C MET A 148 -17.05 -10.68 -2.78
N THR A 149 -17.61 -9.48 -2.79
CA THR A 149 -16.91 -8.30 -2.28
C THR A 149 -16.64 -8.46 -0.78
N ILE A 150 -15.61 -7.78 -0.25
CA ILE A 150 -15.35 -7.74 1.20
C ILE A 150 -16.61 -7.33 1.98
N ALA A 151 -17.45 -6.46 1.40
CA ALA A 151 -18.73 -6.05 1.98
C ALA A 151 -19.77 -7.18 1.98
N GLN A 152 -19.88 -7.94 0.90
CA GLN A 152 -20.76 -9.11 0.85
C GLN A 152 -20.31 -10.21 1.82
N ILE A 153 -18.99 -10.48 1.92
CA ILE A 153 -18.43 -11.42 2.90
C ILE A 153 -18.73 -10.92 4.32
N ARG A 154 -18.59 -9.62 4.58
CA ARG A 154 -18.92 -9.01 5.88
C ARG A 154 -20.41 -9.16 6.22
N ASN A 155 -21.30 -8.87 5.28
CA ASN A 155 -22.73 -8.98 5.52
C ASN A 155 -23.16 -10.43 5.76
N MET A 156 -22.51 -11.38 5.07
CA MET A 156 -22.72 -12.80 5.27
C MET A 156 -22.22 -13.29 6.64
N LEU A 157 -21.07 -12.81 7.12
CA LEU A 157 -20.48 -13.26 8.38
C LEU A 157 -21.00 -12.47 9.62
N LYS A 158 -21.68 -11.33 9.44
CA LYS A 158 -22.26 -10.54 10.56
C LYS A 158 -23.25 -11.33 11.44
N PRO A 159 -24.20 -12.11 10.90
CA PRO A 159 -25.03 -13.01 11.70
C PRO A 159 -24.24 -14.07 12.47
N VAL A 160 -23.15 -14.59 11.88
CA VAL A 160 -22.25 -15.55 12.52
C VAL A 160 -21.57 -14.91 13.73
N SER A 161 -20.99 -13.73 13.53
CA SER A 161 -20.35 -12.94 14.60
C SER A 161 -21.33 -12.64 15.75
N ASN A 162 -22.54 -12.16 15.45
CA ASN A 162 -23.56 -11.89 16.47
C ASN A 162 -23.96 -13.15 17.25
N THR A 163 -24.10 -14.28 16.55
CA THR A 163 -24.41 -15.56 17.18
C THR A 163 -23.29 -16.00 18.12
N CYS A 164 -22.03 -15.84 17.70
CA CYS A 164 -20.89 -16.22 18.53
C CYS A 164 -20.68 -15.29 19.72
N ILE A 165 -20.94 -13.99 19.60
CA ILE A 165 -20.98 -13.06 20.74
C ILE A 165 -21.98 -13.56 21.79
N GLN A 166 -23.19 -13.93 21.36
CA GLN A 166 -24.23 -14.44 22.27
C GLN A 166 -23.84 -15.77 22.92
N LYS A 167 -23.21 -16.68 22.17
CA LYS A 167 -22.84 -18.01 22.66
C LYS A 167 -21.66 -18.00 23.63
N THR A 168 -20.68 -17.13 23.41
CA THR A 168 -19.45 -17.12 24.23
C THR A 168 -19.47 -16.07 25.32
N GLY A 169 -20.36 -15.07 25.23
CA GLY A 169 -20.41 -13.96 26.18
C GLY A 169 -19.25 -12.97 26.04
N VAL A 170 -18.46 -13.06 24.97
CA VAL A 170 -17.34 -12.16 24.72
C VAL A 170 -17.82 -10.71 24.61
N SER A 171 -17.07 -9.79 25.19
CA SER A 171 -17.39 -8.37 25.04
C SER A 171 -17.03 -7.89 23.63
N LYS A 172 -17.86 -6.98 23.09
CA LYS A 172 -17.56 -6.33 21.80
C LYS A 172 -16.25 -5.55 21.84
N ASP A 173 -15.86 -5.05 23.02
CA ASP A 173 -14.60 -4.32 23.23
C ASP A 173 -13.38 -5.24 23.08
N LEU A 174 -13.43 -6.46 23.62
CA LEU A 174 -12.37 -7.45 23.44
C LEU A 174 -12.22 -7.86 21.98
N ILE A 175 -13.33 -8.03 21.25
CA ILE A 175 -13.29 -8.27 19.80
C ILE A 175 -12.69 -7.06 19.09
N ALA A 176 -13.14 -5.84 19.43
CA ALA A 176 -12.69 -4.62 18.78
C ALA A 176 -11.17 -4.42 18.90
N LYS A 177 -10.60 -4.70 20.07
CA LYS A 177 -9.14 -4.62 20.33
C LYS A 177 -8.31 -5.52 19.43
N THR A 178 -8.84 -6.67 19.00
CA THR A 178 -8.13 -7.53 18.03
C THR A 178 -7.90 -6.85 16.68
N HIS A 179 -8.69 -5.81 16.33
CA HIS A 179 -8.48 -5.01 15.13
C HIS A 179 -7.25 -4.11 15.21
N ASP A 180 -6.82 -3.77 16.43
CA ASP A 180 -5.65 -2.95 16.70
C ASP A 180 -4.41 -3.81 16.99
N GLY A 181 -4.52 -5.14 16.86
CA GLY A 181 -3.45 -6.09 17.14
C GLY A 181 -3.36 -6.47 18.62
N GLU A 182 -4.30 -6.03 19.43
CA GLU A 182 -4.39 -6.41 20.83
C GLU A 182 -5.18 -7.71 20.98
N PHE A 183 -4.47 -8.83 20.98
CA PHE A 183 -5.04 -10.15 21.22
C PHE A 183 -4.96 -10.51 22.70
N SER A 184 -6.02 -10.23 23.45
CA SER A 184 -6.14 -10.71 24.83
C SER A 184 -6.26 -12.24 24.87
N PRO A 185 -5.60 -12.94 25.81
CA PRO A 185 -5.77 -14.39 26.01
C PRO A 185 -7.07 -14.72 26.77
N ASP A 186 -8.07 -13.83 26.75
CA ASP A 186 -9.35 -14.02 27.40
C ASP A 186 -10.08 -15.28 26.87
N PRO A 187 -10.55 -16.20 27.74
CA PRO A 187 -11.17 -17.45 27.30
C PRO A 187 -12.43 -17.25 26.43
N THR A 188 -13.19 -16.18 26.66
CA THR A 188 -14.41 -15.89 25.88
C THR A 188 -14.07 -15.40 24.47
N LEU A 189 -12.97 -14.65 24.33
CA LEU A 189 -12.43 -14.22 23.04
C LEU A 189 -11.80 -15.39 22.27
N GLN A 190 -11.07 -16.27 22.96
CA GLN A 190 -10.53 -17.49 22.34
C GLN A 190 -11.65 -18.38 21.78
N CYS A 191 -12.68 -18.64 22.59
CA CYS A 191 -13.81 -19.44 22.15
C CYS A 191 -14.72 -18.73 21.14
N TYR A 192 -14.68 -17.40 21.06
CA TYR A 192 -15.39 -16.64 20.00
C TYR A 192 -14.86 -17.00 18.61
N PHE A 193 -13.54 -17.04 18.42
CA PHE A 193 -12.95 -17.47 17.15
C PHE A 193 -13.22 -18.94 16.83
N SER A 194 -13.16 -19.82 17.84
CA SER A 194 -13.57 -21.23 17.66
C SER A 194 -15.03 -21.36 17.24
N CYS A 195 -15.94 -20.58 17.83
CA CYS A 195 -17.34 -20.57 17.43
C CYS A 195 -17.52 -20.17 15.96
N ILE A 196 -16.81 -19.14 15.50
CA ILE A 196 -16.86 -18.71 14.09
C ILE A 196 -16.37 -19.83 13.18
N PHE A 197 -15.23 -20.43 13.50
CA PHE A 197 -14.66 -21.53 12.71
C PHE A 197 -15.56 -22.76 12.69
N LYS A 198 -16.26 -23.09 13.78
CA LYS A 198 -17.29 -24.14 13.79
C LYS A 198 -18.47 -23.80 12.88
N MET A 199 -18.97 -22.57 12.93
CA MET A 199 -20.08 -22.14 12.07
C MET A 199 -19.71 -22.10 10.58
N MET A 200 -18.44 -21.78 10.28
CA MET A 200 -17.87 -21.81 8.92
C MET A 200 -17.45 -23.22 8.46
N LYS A 201 -17.58 -24.23 9.33
CA LYS A 201 -17.15 -25.62 9.09
C LYS A 201 -15.65 -25.77 8.84
N VAL A 202 -14.84 -24.86 9.38
CA VAL A 202 -13.38 -24.96 9.44
C VAL A 202 -12.97 -25.92 10.56
N ILE A 203 -13.75 -26.00 11.64
CA ILE A 203 -13.56 -26.99 12.70
C ILE A 203 -14.53 -28.16 12.49
N SER A 204 -13.98 -29.39 12.48
CA SER A 204 -14.75 -30.61 12.38
C SER A 204 -15.51 -30.95 13.68
N LYS A 205 -16.35 -31.98 13.66
CA LYS A 205 -17.06 -32.45 14.87
C LYS A 205 -16.13 -33.02 15.95
N ASP A 206 -14.92 -33.42 15.55
CA ASP A 206 -13.89 -33.97 16.44
C ASP A 206 -12.95 -32.88 16.96
N ASP A 207 -13.37 -31.60 16.90
CA ASP A 207 -12.61 -30.42 17.32
C ASP A 207 -11.23 -30.31 16.66
N LYS A 208 -11.15 -30.62 15.36
CA LYS A 208 -9.93 -30.41 14.55
C LYS A 208 -10.13 -29.30 13.53
N ILE A 209 -9.17 -28.38 13.46
CA ILE A 209 -9.11 -27.36 12.41
C ILE A 209 -8.70 -28.03 11.09
N ASP A 210 -9.53 -27.90 10.06
CA ASP A 210 -9.26 -28.32 8.69
C ASP A 210 -9.26 -27.08 7.77
N ILE A 211 -8.06 -26.54 7.54
CA ILE A 211 -7.86 -25.37 6.68
C ILE A 211 -8.16 -25.67 5.20
N THR A 212 -8.24 -26.93 4.79
CA THR A 212 -8.57 -27.29 3.39
C THR A 212 -9.95 -26.79 3.00
N MET A 213 -10.88 -26.78 3.95
CA MET A 213 -12.25 -26.29 3.71
C MET A 213 -12.28 -24.78 3.51
N ILE A 214 -11.50 -24.02 4.30
CA ILE A 214 -11.43 -22.56 4.11
C ILE A 214 -10.71 -22.21 2.80
N MET A 215 -9.66 -22.94 2.43
CA MET A 215 -8.97 -22.76 1.16
C MET A 215 -9.90 -22.99 -0.04
N LYS A 216 -10.72 -24.05 -0.01
CA LYS A 216 -11.73 -24.32 -1.05
C LYS A 216 -12.82 -23.24 -1.09
N GLN A 217 -13.26 -22.73 0.06
CA GLN A 217 -14.20 -21.62 0.10
C GLN A 217 -13.58 -20.34 -0.47
N MET A 218 -12.29 -20.08 -0.22
CA MET A 218 -11.56 -18.95 -0.79
C MET A 218 -11.41 -19.05 -2.32
N ASP A 219 -11.19 -20.24 -2.88
CA ASP A 219 -11.19 -20.44 -4.34
C ASP A 219 -12.51 -19.99 -4.98
N ILE A 220 -13.61 -20.34 -4.32
CA ILE A 220 -14.97 -20.05 -4.77
C ILE A 220 -15.32 -18.57 -4.56
N MET A 221 -14.84 -17.93 -3.49
CA MET A 221 -15.36 -16.65 -2.99
C MET A 221 -14.40 -15.46 -3.12
N VAL A 222 -13.09 -15.65 -3.32
CA VAL A 222 -12.03 -14.61 -3.25
C VAL A 222 -11.06 -14.68 -4.43
N GLN A 223 -10.70 -13.54 -5.07
CA GLN A 223 -10.00 -13.51 -6.37
C GLN A 223 -8.66 -14.23 -6.30
N ASP A 224 -8.23 -14.91 -7.36
CA ASP A 224 -7.06 -15.82 -7.29
C ASP A 224 -5.77 -15.07 -6.88
N ASP A 225 -5.65 -13.82 -7.29
CA ASP A 225 -4.58 -12.88 -6.90
C ASP A 225 -4.60 -12.52 -5.41
N ILE A 226 -5.76 -12.63 -4.76
CA ILE A 226 -5.96 -12.39 -3.32
C ILE A 226 -5.94 -13.72 -2.54
N ALA A 227 -6.50 -14.78 -3.12
CA ALA A 227 -6.64 -16.08 -2.49
C ALA A 227 -5.29 -16.77 -2.32
N GLY A 228 -4.37 -16.67 -3.28
CA GLY A 228 -3.03 -17.27 -3.19
C GLY A 228 -2.26 -16.87 -1.92
N PRO A 229 -1.96 -15.56 -1.74
CA PRO A 229 -1.25 -15.07 -0.54
C PRO A 229 -1.96 -15.40 0.78
N ILE A 230 -3.30 -15.38 0.77
CA ILE A 230 -4.13 -15.66 1.95
C ILE A 230 -4.06 -17.14 2.33
N LYS A 231 -4.04 -18.05 1.34
CA LYS A 231 -3.89 -19.48 1.60
C LYS A 231 -2.49 -19.85 2.08
N GLU A 232 -1.45 -19.24 1.51
CA GLU A 232 -0.07 -19.41 1.98
C GLU A 232 0.07 -18.95 3.43
N THR A 233 -0.49 -17.78 3.76
CA THR A 233 -0.56 -17.28 5.14
C THR A 233 -1.34 -18.23 6.04
N CYS A 234 -2.49 -18.74 5.59
CA CYS A 234 -3.32 -19.68 6.35
C CYS A 234 -2.56 -20.97 6.67
N GLN A 235 -1.85 -21.52 5.67
CA GLN A 235 -1.03 -22.72 5.83
C GLN A 235 0.11 -22.47 6.82
N SER A 236 0.91 -21.41 6.60
CA SER A 236 2.06 -21.10 7.45
C SER A 236 1.69 -20.81 8.90
N CYS A 237 0.51 -20.23 9.15
CA CYS A 237 0.01 -20.00 10.49
C CYS A 237 -0.58 -21.25 11.13
N TYR A 238 -1.24 -22.10 10.35
CA TYR A 238 -1.73 -23.39 10.82
C TYR A 238 -0.58 -24.29 11.30
N ASP A 239 0.53 -24.32 10.57
CA ASP A 239 1.72 -25.10 10.93
C ASP A 239 2.40 -24.60 12.23
N LYS A 240 2.09 -23.39 12.68
CA LYS A 240 2.60 -22.78 13.92
C LYS A 240 1.69 -22.96 15.13
N ILE A 241 0.48 -23.49 14.96
CA ILE A 241 -0.44 -23.73 16.08
C ILE A 241 0.19 -24.77 17.01
N THR A 242 0.25 -24.46 18.31
CA THR A 242 0.86 -25.35 19.31
C THR A 242 -0.15 -25.95 20.26
N SER A 243 -1.29 -25.28 20.46
CA SER A 243 -2.33 -25.75 21.35
C SER A 243 -3.19 -26.84 20.72
N SER A 244 -3.51 -27.87 21.50
CA SER A 244 -4.54 -28.87 21.18
C SER A 244 -5.94 -28.48 21.70
N GLU A 245 -6.03 -27.45 22.53
CA GLU A 245 -7.30 -26.89 22.99
C GLU A 245 -7.87 -25.99 21.90
N ILE A 246 -9.11 -26.27 21.46
CA ILE A 246 -9.66 -25.72 20.23
C ILE A 246 -9.94 -24.21 20.29
N CYS A 247 -10.28 -23.66 21.46
CA CYS A 247 -10.45 -22.22 21.63
C CYS A 247 -9.10 -21.50 21.49
N VAL A 248 -8.07 -21.98 22.18
CA VAL A 248 -6.70 -21.44 22.10
C VAL A 248 -6.14 -21.61 20.69
N ALA A 249 -6.27 -22.79 20.06
CA ALA A 249 -5.80 -23.04 18.71
C ALA A 249 -6.44 -22.10 17.67
N SER A 250 -7.75 -21.84 17.82
CA SER A 250 -8.47 -20.91 16.95
C SER A 250 -7.96 -19.48 17.11
N TRP A 251 -7.67 -19.08 18.34
CA TRP A 251 -7.10 -17.76 18.65
C TRP A 251 -5.66 -17.62 18.15
N GLU A 252 -4.81 -18.64 18.33
CA GLU A 252 -3.44 -18.67 17.81
C GLU A 252 -3.43 -18.50 16.29
N LEU A 253 -4.33 -19.19 15.60
CA LEU A 253 -4.47 -19.09 14.15
C LEU A 253 -4.84 -17.66 13.71
N VAL A 254 -5.85 -17.04 14.34
CA VAL A 254 -6.28 -15.67 13.98
C VAL A 254 -5.21 -14.64 14.33
N LYS A 255 -4.56 -14.78 15.49
CA LYS A 255 -3.47 -13.91 15.91
C LYS A 255 -2.29 -13.99 14.93
N CYS A 256 -1.84 -15.19 14.59
CA CYS A 256 -0.78 -15.38 13.59
C CYS A 256 -1.16 -14.77 12.24
N PHE A 257 -2.42 -14.95 11.82
CA PHE A 257 -2.91 -14.39 10.57
C PHE A 257 -2.83 -12.86 10.56
N TYR A 258 -3.20 -12.21 11.67
CA TYR A 258 -3.06 -10.77 11.85
C TYR A 258 -1.59 -10.33 11.86
N GLU A 259 -0.71 -11.04 12.58
CA GLU A 259 0.72 -10.71 12.67
C GLU A 259 1.45 -10.88 11.34
N THR A 260 1.04 -11.86 10.52
CA THR A 260 1.65 -12.14 9.22
C THR A 260 1.14 -11.19 8.14
N ASP A 261 -0.17 -10.92 8.11
CA ASP A 261 -0.75 -9.94 7.20
C ASP A 261 -1.97 -9.24 7.84
N PRO A 262 -1.75 -8.05 8.44
CA PRO A 262 -2.82 -7.24 9.03
C PRO A 262 -3.89 -6.81 8.01
N SER A 263 -3.60 -6.90 6.71
CA SER A 263 -4.54 -6.63 5.62
C SER A 263 -5.33 -7.85 5.17
N ALA A 264 -4.80 -9.08 5.32
CA ALA A 264 -5.55 -10.32 5.06
C ALA A 264 -6.58 -10.64 6.17
N SER A 265 -6.32 -10.20 7.41
CA SER A 265 -7.29 -10.21 8.52
C SER A 265 -8.61 -9.46 8.18
N ALA A 266 -8.59 -8.59 7.15
CA ALA A 266 -9.77 -7.90 6.63
C ALA A 266 -10.90 -8.82 6.17
N LEU A 267 -10.62 -10.07 5.77
CA LEU A 267 -11.64 -11.05 5.40
C LEU A 267 -12.49 -11.52 6.59
N LEU A 268 -11.98 -11.41 7.82
CA LEU A 268 -12.70 -11.75 9.07
C LEU A 268 -13.42 -10.53 9.70
N HIS A 269 -13.62 -9.46 8.92
CA HIS A 269 -14.38 -8.24 9.18
C HIS A 269 -13.58 -6.97 9.50
N ILE A 270 -13.98 -5.89 8.81
CA ILE A 270 -13.62 -4.50 9.10
C ILE A 270 -14.88 -3.71 9.45
N ALA A 271 -14.85 -3.00 10.58
CA ALA A 271 -15.33 -1.63 10.75
C ALA A 271 -14.46 -1.07 11.89
N ILE A 272 -13.27 -0.53 11.63
CA ILE A 272 -12.99 0.91 11.54
C ILE A 272 -11.68 1.08 10.75
N LYS A 273 -11.74 1.53 9.49
CA LYS A 273 -10.57 2.14 8.79
C LYS A 273 -10.95 3.39 7.98
N GLN A 274 -11.89 4.21 8.47
CA GLN A 274 -11.97 5.61 8.02
C GLN A 274 -11.02 6.55 8.80
N GLN A 275 -10.53 6.15 9.98
CA GLN A 275 -9.49 6.92 10.69
C GLN A 275 -8.06 6.41 10.41
N GLN A 276 -7.85 5.11 10.16
CA GLN A 276 -6.52 4.60 9.84
C GLN A 276 -6.08 4.78 8.37
N LYS A 277 -6.97 5.03 7.39
CA LYS A 277 -6.55 5.32 5.99
C LYS A 277 -6.01 6.75 5.80
N LYS A 278 -6.29 7.65 6.76
CA LYS A 278 -5.64 8.97 6.88
C LYS A 278 -4.26 8.83 7.55
N LYS A 279 -4.12 7.92 8.54
CA LYS A 279 -2.83 7.54 9.15
C LYS A 279 -1.90 6.77 8.18
N THR A 280 -2.39 5.87 7.31
CA THR A 280 -1.51 5.11 6.38
C THR A 280 -1.09 5.85 5.12
N ASN A 281 -1.86 6.83 4.58
CA ASN A 281 -1.34 7.62 3.44
C ASN A 281 -0.41 8.76 3.87
N LEU A 282 -0.39 9.17 5.14
CA LEU A 282 0.59 10.13 5.66
C LEU A 282 1.80 9.40 6.25
N GLN A 283 1.63 8.25 6.91
CA GLN A 283 2.76 7.44 7.38
C GLN A 283 3.47 6.65 6.27
N VAL A 284 2.82 6.23 5.17
CA VAL A 284 3.55 5.67 4.01
C VAL A 284 4.22 6.78 3.20
N ARG A 285 3.68 8.01 3.19
CA ARG A 285 4.30 9.15 2.51
C ARG A 285 5.43 9.79 3.31
N MET A 286 5.36 9.79 4.64
CA MET A 286 6.48 10.13 5.49
C MET A 286 7.46 8.97 5.58
N LYS A 287 7.06 7.69 5.69
CA LYS A 287 8.02 6.57 5.60
C LYS A 287 8.73 6.51 4.25
N ASN A 288 8.11 6.83 3.12
CA ASN A 288 8.82 6.90 1.84
C ASN A 288 9.77 8.11 1.71
N ALA A 289 9.61 9.15 2.54
CA ALA A 289 10.50 10.32 2.59
C ALA A 289 11.56 10.21 3.71
N THR A 290 11.24 9.52 4.81
CA THR A 290 12.12 9.26 5.95
C THR A 290 13.03 8.05 5.69
N LEU A 291 12.57 7.04 4.93
CA LEU A 291 13.37 5.90 4.45
C LEU A 291 14.49 6.31 3.46
N LEU A 292 14.44 7.53 2.93
CA LEU A 292 15.53 8.08 2.13
C LEU A 292 16.67 8.67 2.98
N ILE A 293 16.47 8.82 4.30
CA ILE A 293 17.42 9.50 5.21
C ILE A 293 18.04 8.54 6.23
N SER A 294 17.42 7.39 6.50
CA SER A 294 17.88 6.41 7.49
C SER A 294 18.38 5.13 6.81
N ILE A 295 19.71 5.00 6.78
CA ILE A 295 20.43 3.92 6.10
C ILE A 295 20.18 2.59 6.82
N GLY A 296 19.24 1.81 6.30
CA GLY A 296 18.95 0.44 6.77
C GLY A 296 18.35 -0.50 5.71
N ILE A 297 17.85 0.02 4.57
CA ILE A 297 17.40 -0.79 3.44
C ILE A 297 18.18 -0.40 2.18
N PHE A 298 19.51 -0.54 2.25
CA PHE A 298 20.34 -0.60 1.05
C PHE A 298 20.57 -2.02 0.56
N TYR A 299 20.43 -3.03 1.42
CA TYR A 299 20.76 -4.40 1.07
C TYR A 299 19.57 -5.21 0.51
N VAL A 300 18.32 -4.80 0.78
CA VAL A 300 17.12 -5.54 0.32
C VAL A 300 16.46 -4.88 -0.91
N PHE A 301 16.73 -3.60 -1.17
CA PHE A 301 16.31 -2.95 -2.43
C PHE A 301 17.29 -3.19 -3.61
N LEU A 302 18.34 -3.98 -3.39
CA LEU A 302 19.31 -4.36 -4.43
C LEU A 302 18.90 -5.58 -5.26
N ILE A 303 17.80 -6.28 -4.92
CA ILE A 303 17.41 -7.49 -5.67
C ILE A 303 16.02 -7.38 -6.32
N THR A 304 15.14 -6.45 -5.91
CA THR A 304 13.77 -6.40 -6.47
C THR A 304 13.23 -4.97 -6.66
N SER A 305 13.77 -4.22 -7.62
CA SER A 305 12.97 -3.19 -8.28
C SER A 305 13.47 -2.94 -9.70
N SER A 306 12.60 -3.29 -10.64
CA SER A 306 12.68 -3.00 -12.06
C SER A 306 12.88 -1.50 -12.34
N ALA A 307 13.89 -1.22 -13.17
CA ALA A 307 14.11 -0.06 -14.02
C ALA A 307 13.17 1.16 -13.85
N GLY A 308 13.70 2.23 -13.28
CA GLY A 308 13.15 3.59 -13.34
C GLY A 308 14.11 4.59 -12.68
N LYS A 309 14.87 5.34 -13.50
CA LYS A 309 15.84 6.43 -13.18
C LYS A 309 16.62 6.33 -11.86
N GLU A 310 17.92 6.10 -11.94
CA GLU A 310 18.84 6.15 -10.80
C GLU A 310 18.73 7.49 -10.04
N CYS A 311 18.38 7.44 -8.75
CA CYS A 311 18.34 8.60 -7.88
C CYS A 311 19.79 9.08 -7.60
N PRO A 312 20.18 10.32 -7.93
CA PRO A 312 21.54 10.82 -7.67
C PRO A 312 21.89 10.85 -6.17
N LEU A 313 20.91 11.05 -5.29
CA LEU A 313 21.09 10.96 -3.84
C LEU A 313 21.53 9.54 -3.42
N ARG A 314 20.93 8.52 -4.02
CA ARG A 314 21.24 7.11 -3.76
C ARG A 314 22.71 6.81 -4.09
N ALA A 315 23.16 7.19 -5.29
CA ALA A 315 24.54 6.95 -5.72
C ALA A 315 25.58 7.76 -4.89
N ALA A 316 25.22 8.96 -4.44
CA ALA A 316 26.06 9.76 -3.56
C ALA A 316 26.14 9.15 -2.14
N LEU A 317 25.01 8.69 -1.61
CA LEU A 317 24.92 8.09 -0.27
C LEU A 317 25.61 6.72 -0.22
N GLU A 318 25.45 5.88 -1.24
CA GLU A 318 26.17 4.60 -1.40
C GLU A 318 27.68 4.79 -1.27
N LYS A 319 28.23 5.72 -2.06
CA LYS A 319 29.68 6.02 -2.04
C LYS A 319 30.13 6.57 -0.69
N SER A 320 29.27 7.36 -0.04
CA SER A 320 29.54 7.92 1.28
C SER A 320 29.56 6.86 2.38
N ILE A 321 28.61 5.92 2.33
CA ILE A 321 28.55 4.77 3.26
C ILE A 321 29.78 3.89 3.07
N ASP A 322 30.13 3.54 1.83
CA ASP A 322 31.29 2.70 1.56
C ASP A 322 32.60 3.33 2.02
N ALA A 323 32.71 4.66 1.96
CA ALA A 323 33.85 5.42 2.44
C ALA A 323 33.92 5.54 3.97
N CYS A 324 32.80 5.35 4.68
CA CYS A 324 32.68 5.58 6.12
C CYS A 324 32.40 4.30 6.93
N LYS A 325 32.21 3.14 6.28
CA LYS A 325 31.82 1.87 6.94
C LYS A 325 32.82 1.38 7.97
N ASP A 326 34.09 1.77 7.87
CA ASP A 326 35.14 1.47 8.83
C ASP A 326 34.97 2.22 10.17
N LYS A 327 34.13 3.27 10.19
CA LYS A 327 33.77 4.04 11.39
C LYS A 327 32.55 3.47 12.14
N LEU A 328 32.05 2.31 11.72
CA LEU A 328 30.87 1.68 12.31
C LEU A 328 31.17 0.22 12.64
N SER A 329 31.17 -0.09 13.93
CA SER A 329 31.31 -1.46 14.43
C SER A 329 30.17 -2.36 13.94
N GLU A 330 30.44 -3.66 13.82
CA GLU A 330 29.43 -4.64 13.41
C GLU A 330 28.20 -4.66 14.33
N ALA A 331 28.41 -4.45 15.63
CA ALA A 331 27.34 -4.32 16.61
C ALA A 331 26.44 -3.12 16.31
N ASN A 332 27.01 -1.95 16.05
CA ASN A 332 26.24 -0.74 15.73
C ASN A 332 25.67 -0.74 14.30
N ALA A 333 26.30 -1.46 13.37
CA ALA A 333 25.73 -1.72 12.05
C ALA A 333 24.48 -2.60 12.14
N ASN A 334 24.48 -3.62 12.99
CA ASN A 334 23.29 -4.44 13.23
C ASN A 334 22.22 -3.65 14.00
N LEU A 335 22.61 -2.85 15.00
CA LEU A 335 21.69 -1.97 15.71
C LEU A 335 20.97 -0.98 14.77
N LEU A 336 21.68 -0.41 13.79
CA LEU A 336 21.07 0.48 12.78
C LEU A 336 20.15 -0.25 11.79
N LYS A 337 20.33 -1.56 11.58
CA LYS A 337 19.40 -2.38 10.79
C LYS A 337 18.09 -2.60 11.54
N ASP A 338 18.17 -2.77 12.86
CA ASP A 338 17.01 -3.06 13.73
C ASP A 338 16.26 -1.77 14.15
N ASP A 339 17.00 -0.69 14.43
CA ASP A 339 16.49 0.65 14.75
C ASP A 339 17.27 1.71 13.97
N GLU A 340 16.66 2.22 12.91
CA GLU A 340 17.23 3.22 12.01
C GLU A 340 17.52 4.57 12.71
N PHE A 341 16.87 4.80 13.86
CA PHE A 341 17.05 5.95 14.74
C PHE A 341 17.81 5.60 16.03
N ALA A 342 18.55 4.48 16.03
CA ALA A 342 19.49 4.19 17.09
C ALA A 342 20.47 5.36 17.23
N ASP A 343 20.82 5.69 18.47
CA ASP A 343 21.64 6.85 18.78
C ASP A 343 22.69 6.51 19.84
N ASN A 344 23.94 6.61 19.43
CA ASN A 344 25.12 6.58 20.29
C ASN A 344 26.26 7.31 19.59
N GLU A 345 27.34 7.57 20.32
CA GLU A 345 28.47 8.37 19.82
C GLU A 345 29.07 7.83 18.51
N GLU A 346 29.25 6.52 18.38
CA GLU A 346 29.81 5.89 17.17
C GLU A 346 28.88 6.08 15.97
N ILE A 347 27.57 5.84 16.16
CA ILE A 347 26.55 6.05 15.12
C ILE A 347 26.47 7.52 14.70
N ARG A 348 26.55 8.45 15.65
CA ARG A 348 26.58 9.90 15.38
C ARG A 348 27.77 10.30 14.53
N CYS A 349 28.95 9.79 14.87
CA CYS A 349 30.17 10.05 14.11
C CYS A 349 30.18 9.37 12.73
N PHE A 350 29.57 8.19 12.61
CA PHE A 350 29.34 7.55 11.32
C PHE A 350 28.43 8.41 10.44
N ARG A 351 27.30 8.90 10.97
CA ARG A 351 26.40 9.83 10.27
C ARG A 351 27.12 11.10 9.83
N ALA A 352 27.93 11.69 10.70
CA ALA A 352 28.76 12.85 10.38
C ALA A 352 29.72 12.59 9.21
N CYS A 353 30.42 11.44 9.21
CA CYS A 353 31.29 11.06 8.09
C CYS A 353 30.52 10.97 6.78
N VAL A 354 29.35 10.30 6.78
CA VAL A 354 28.52 10.13 5.59
C VAL A 354 28.03 11.49 5.08
N MET A 355 27.59 12.38 5.96
CA MET A 355 27.13 13.72 5.57
C MET A 355 28.25 14.59 4.99
N ASN A 356 29.45 14.54 5.58
CA ASN A 356 30.63 15.23 5.06
C ASN A 356 31.03 14.70 3.67
N TYR A 357 31.07 13.37 3.49
CA TYR A 357 31.43 12.76 2.21
C TYR A 357 30.38 13.04 1.12
N ALA A 358 29.10 13.08 1.48
CA ALA A 358 28.01 13.42 0.57
C ALA A 358 27.98 14.92 0.19
N GLY A 359 28.79 15.76 0.84
CA GLY A 359 28.77 17.22 0.66
C GLY A 359 27.50 17.88 1.24
N ILE A 360 26.83 17.19 2.16
CA ILE A 360 25.62 17.65 2.86
C ILE A 360 25.98 18.35 4.17
N MET A 361 27.18 18.14 4.69
CA MET A 361 27.67 18.83 5.89
C MET A 361 29.10 19.31 5.68
N GLU A 362 29.44 20.45 6.27
CA GLU A 362 30.80 20.97 6.33
C GLU A 362 30.96 21.79 7.62
N ASN A 363 31.96 21.50 8.45
CA ASN A 363 32.23 22.23 9.69
C ASN A 363 30.99 22.34 10.62
N LYS A 364 30.24 21.24 10.75
CA LYS A 364 28.94 21.13 11.46
C LYS A 364 27.75 21.80 10.77
N ASP A 365 27.97 22.64 9.76
CA ASP A 365 26.87 23.28 9.05
C ASP A 365 26.23 22.31 8.05
N ILE A 366 24.92 22.20 8.08
CA ILE A 366 24.17 21.29 7.20
C ILE A 366 23.64 22.07 6.00
N ASN A 367 24.04 21.61 4.82
CA ASN A 367 23.67 22.16 3.53
C ASN A 367 22.31 21.63 3.07
N ILE A 368 21.25 22.21 3.63
CA ILE A 368 19.86 21.84 3.31
C ILE A 368 19.47 22.12 1.85
N GLU A 369 20.11 23.09 1.19
CA GLU A 369 19.88 23.34 -0.24
C GLU A 369 20.45 22.22 -1.09
N LYS A 370 21.60 21.66 -0.69
CA LYS A 370 22.16 20.48 -1.36
C LYS A 370 21.27 19.26 -1.19
N ILE A 371 20.71 19.06 0.00
CA ILE A 371 19.70 18.01 0.24
C ILE A 371 18.49 18.23 -0.68
N SER A 372 17.98 19.46 -0.77
CA SER A 372 16.84 19.84 -1.62
C SER A 372 17.09 19.56 -3.11
N GLU A 373 18.26 19.95 -3.63
CA GLU A 373 18.66 19.65 -5.01
C GLU A 373 18.69 18.15 -5.29
N MET A 374 19.19 17.35 -4.35
CA MET A 374 19.31 15.90 -4.51
C MET A 374 17.95 15.18 -4.53
N ILE A 375 16.91 15.77 -3.94
CA ILE A 375 15.57 15.17 -3.82
C ILE A 375 14.50 15.77 -4.77
N LYS A 376 14.72 16.98 -5.29
CA LYS A 376 13.75 17.77 -6.07
C LYS A 376 13.12 17.03 -7.25
N ASP A 377 13.89 16.20 -7.96
CA ASP A 377 13.41 15.47 -9.15
C ASP A 377 12.94 14.04 -8.84
N ASN A 378 13.01 13.61 -7.58
CA ASN A 378 12.80 12.22 -7.16
C ASN A 378 11.69 12.03 -6.11
N ILE A 379 11.03 13.11 -5.66
CA ILE A 379 9.91 13.04 -4.71
C ILE A 379 8.60 13.39 -5.43
N GLU A 380 7.83 12.38 -5.82
CA GLU A 380 6.48 12.59 -6.35
C GLU A 380 5.44 12.74 -5.21
N GLY A 381 4.83 13.92 -5.12
CA GLY A 381 3.64 14.13 -4.29
C GLY A 381 3.85 14.65 -2.87
N VAL A 382 5.02 15.24 -2.59
CA VAL A 382 5.32 16.09 -1.42
C VAL A 382 5.75 17.46 -1.94
N SER A 383 5.30 18.56 -1.32
CA SER A 383 5.76 19.90 -1.72
C SER A 383 7.21 20.08 -1.26
N ILE A 384 8.09 20.55 -2.15
CA ILE A 384 9.48 20.89 -1.78
C ILE A 384 9.49 21.94 -0.65
N ASP A 385 8.50 22.83 -0.64
CA ASP A 385 8.36 23.83 0.41
C ASP A 385 8.13 23.20 1.80
N GLU A 386 7.33 22.13 1.88
CA GLU A 386 7.07 21.39 3.14
C GLU A 386 8.34 20.67 3.63
N VAL A 387 9.13 20.11 2.70
CA VAL A 387 10.40 19.46 3.04
C VAL A 387 11.43 20.48 3.52
N MET A 388 11.46 21.65 2.90
CA MET A 388 12.36 22.74 3.28
C MET A 388 12.04 23.32 4.66
N GLU A 389 10.78 23.32 5.10
CA GLU A 389 10.41 23.73 6.45
C GLU A 389 11.00 22.78 7.50
N VAL A 390 10.87 21.47 7.30
CA VAL A 390 11.44 20.46 8.20
C VAL A 390 12.96 20.53 8.20
N LEU A 391 13.58 20.64 7.02
CA LEU A 391 15.04 20.76 6.89
C LEU A 391 15.59 21.99 7.63
N LYS A 392 14.92 23.15 7.54
CA LYS A 392 15.31 24.36 8.27
C LYS A 392 15.21 24.17 9.78
N MET A 393 14.13 23.56 10.25
CA MET A 393 13.95 23.29 11.68
C MET A 393 15.02 22.34 12.20
N CYS A 394 15.27 21.24 11.49
CA CYS A 394 16.28 20.27 11.91
C CYS A 394 17.70 20.80 11.78
N LYS A 395 17.97 21.65 10.78
CA LYS A 395 19.24 22.39 10.70
C LYS A 395 19.46 23.26 11.95
N ALA A 396 18.45 23.99 12.40
CA ALA A 396 18.56 24.81 13.61
C ALA A 396 18.87 23.96 14.86
N GLN A 397 18.28 22.77 14.98
CA GLN A 397 18.62 21.84 16.08
C GLN A 397 20.05 21.28 15.95
N ALA A 398 20.52 21.03 14.73
CA ALA A 398 21.89 20.57 14.49
C ALA A 398 22.95 21.60 14.90
N GLU A 399 22.64 22.90 14.80
CA GLU A 399 23.53 23.99 15.21
C GLU A 399 23.81 24.00 16.72
N GLU A 400 22.96 23.37 17.53
CA GLU A 400 23.19 23.17 18.97
C GLU A 400 24.29 22.14 19.25
N GLY A 401 24.72 21.38 18.24
CA GLY A 401 25.78 20.38 18.32
C GLY A 401 27.16 20.99 18.59
N LEU A 402 27.85 20.48 19.61
CA LEU A 402 29.21 20.92 19.95
C LEU A 402 30.22 20.41 18.92
N THR A 403 30.04 19.16 18.47
CA THR A 403 30.89 18.49 17.46
C THR A 403 30.12 18.19 16.17
N GLU A 404 30.81 17.77 15.11
CA GLU A 404 30.17 17.29 13.87
C GLU A 404 29.32 16.04 14.11
N CYS A 405 29.76 15.15 15.01
CA CYS A 405 28.98 13.98 15.42
C CYS A 405 27.67 14.42 16.12
N ASP A 406 27.75 15.38 17.04
CA ASP A 406 26.57 15.90 17.73
C ASP A 406 25.62 16.59 16.75
N ALA A 407 26.13 17.41 15.84
CA ALA A 407 25.33 18.08 14.82
C ALA A 407 24.60 17.07 13.93
N ALA A 408 25.30 16.04 13.44
CA ALA A 408 24.69 14.96 12.64
C ALA A 408 23.66 14.14 13.44
N GLY A 409 23.94 13.89 14.72
CA GLY A 409 23.03 13.19 15.64
C GLY A 409 21.76 13.97 15.92
N LEU A 410 21.88 15.25 16.27
CA LEU A 410 20.76 16.17 16.52
C LEU A 410 19.93 16.37 15.26
N PHE A 411 20.56 16.53 14.10
CA PHE A 411 19.84 16.58 12.82
C PHE A 411 19.02 15.31 12.58
N ALA A 412 19.61 14.13 12.75
CA ALA A 412 18.92 12.85 12.56
C ALA A 412 17.78 12.63 13.58
N ASN A 413 18.02 12.98 14.84
CA ASN A 413 17.03 12.87 15.92
C ASN A 413 15.89 13.87 15.73
N CYS A 414 16.13 15.06 15.19
CA CYS A 414 15.07 15.99 14.80
C CYS A 414 14.05 15.32 13.89
N PHE A 415 14.50 14.61 12.84
CA PHE A 415 13.58 13.88 11.95
C PHE A 415 12.79 12.79 12.68
N LYS A 416 13.39 12.13 13.68
CA LYS A 416 12.69 11.18 14.56
C LYS A 416 11.57 11.87 15.33
N ASP A 417 11.85 13.05 15.88
CA ASP A 417 10.90 13.79 16.72
C ASP A 417 9.79 14.46 15.89
N VAL A 418 10.10 15.00 14.71
CA VAL A 418 9.08 15.43 13.73
C VAL A 418 8.15 14.28 13.36
N SER A 419 8.70 13.06 13.24
CA SER A 419 7.92 11.86 12.96
C SER A 419 7.00 11.45 14.13
N LYS A 420 7.38 11.78 15.38
CA LYS A 420 6.63 11.46 16.62
C LYS A 420 5.62 12.53 17.03
N ASP A 421 5.94 13.82 16.91
CA ASP A 421 5.02 14.93 17.26
C ASP A 421 3.78 14.97 16.35
N GLY A 422 3.89 14.42 15.14
CA GLY A 422 2.77 14.14 14.25
C GLY A 422 1.83 13.03 14.74
N GLU A 423 2.24 12.23 15.73
CA GLU A 423 1.45 11.13 16.32
C GLU A 423 0.65 11.57 17.54
N GLU A 424 1.16 12.53 18.34
CA GLU A 424 0.53 13.00 19.58
C GLU A 424 -0.60 14.02 19.36
N LYS A 425 -0.60 14.71 18.20
CA LYS A 425 -1.63 15.67 17.79
C LYS A 425 -2.67 15.09 16.81
N ALA A 426 -2.68 13.77 16.57
CA ALA A 426 -3.46 13.11 15.49
C ALA A 426 -4.47 12.03 15.93
#